data_AF-A0A531MM88-F1
#
_entry.id   AF-A0A531MM88-F1
#
_cell.length_a   1.000
_cell.length_b   1.000
_cell.length_c   1.000
_cell.angle_alpha   90.00
_cell.angle_beta   90.00
_cell.angle_gamma   90.00
#
_symmetry.space_group_name_H-M   'P 1'
#
loop_
_entity.id
_entity.type
_entity.pdbx_description
1 polymer ?
#
loop_
_entity_poly.entity_id
_entity_poly.type
_entity_poly.pdbx_seq_one_letter_code
_entity_poly.pdbx_strand_id
1 'polypeptide(L)'
;MARAFLFVLDSFGIGGAADAESYGDAGANTLAHIAEACAEGRADRDGLRQGPLFVPHMASLGLGKAAETATGLGFTHFGTNLLANAFHGAAQEISSGKDTPSGHWEIAGLPVRFDWGYFPD
;
A
#
# COMPACT_ATOMS: atom_id res chain seq x y z
N MET A 1 11.50 17.83 -17.78
CA MET A 1 10.28 17.84 -16.94
C MET A 1 10.56 18.78 -15.77
N ALA A 2 9.76 19.83 -15.53
CA ALA A 2 10.15 20.89 -14.59
C ALA A 2 9.71 20.64 -13.13
N ARG A 3 8.73 19.75 -12.90
CA ARG A 3 8.16 19.47 -11.57
C ARG A 3 7.71 18.01 -11.47
N ALA A 4 7.85 17.42 -10.29
CA ALA A 4 7.25 16.16 -9.90
C ALA A 4 6.45 16.37 -8.60
N PHE A 5 5.33 15.66 -8.47
CA PHE A 5 4.51 15.65 -7.25
C PHE A 5 4.51 14.24 -6.70
N LEU A 6 5.10 14.07 -5.52
CA LEU A 6 5.14 12.79 -4.81
C LEU A 6 4.09 12.81 -3.71
N PHE A 7 3.22 11.79 -3.72
CA PHE A 7 2.22 11.57 -2.70
C PHE A 7 2.52 10.25 -1.99
N VAL A 8 2.68 10.31 -0.67
CA VAL A 8 2.88 9.13 0.18
C VAL A 8 1.59 8.90 0.96
N LEU A 9 0.94 7.76 0.73
CA LEU A 9 -0.15 7.28 1.57
C LEU A 9 0.48 6.49 2.72
N ASP A 10 0.77 7.18 3.82
CA ASP A 10 1.50 6.60 4.94
C ASP A 10 0.79 5.34 5.47
N SER A 11 1.55 4.29 5.78
CA SER A 11 1.12 2.94 6.19
C SER A 11 0.31 2.11 5.18
N PHE A 12 0.02 2.62 3.98
CA PHE A 12 -0.86 1.94 3.02
C PHE A 12 -0.15 0.87 2.18
N GLY A 13 0.06 -0.31 2.77
CA GLY A 13 0.60 -1.50 2.08
C GLY A 13 -0.42 -2.18 1.14
N ILE A 14 0.07 -2.75 0.03
CA ILE A 14 -0.74 -3.46 -0.98
C ILE A 14 -0.53 -4.99 -0.96
N GLY A 15 0.09 -5.50 0.08
CA GLY A 15 0.48 -6.89 0.25
C GLY A 15 1.64 -7.02 1.25
N GLY A 16 1.82 -8.21 1.81
CA GLY A 16 2.95 -8.51 2.69
C GLY A 16 4.24 -8.59 1.88
N ALA A 17 5.32 -8.08 2.45
CA ALA A 17 6.66 -8.20 1.88
C ALA A 17 7.15 -9.67 1.89
N ALA A 18 8.13 -9.99 1.04
CA ALA A 18 8.70 -11.34 0.96
C ALA A 18 9.35 -11.80 2.28
N ASP A 19 9.79 -10.86 3.12
CA ASP A 19 10.41 -11.06 4.41
C ASP A 19 9.49 -10.77 5.61
N ALA A 20 8.18 -10.60 5.38
CA ALA A 20 7.21 -10.23 6.41
C ALA A 20 7.22 -11.14 7.65
N GLU A 21 7.53 -12.43 7.48
CA GLU A 21 7.67 -13.38 8.60
C GLU A 21 8.76 -12.94 9.59
N SER A 22 9.87 -12.37 9.11
CA SER A 22 10.97 -11.87 9.95
C SER A 22 10.55 -10.70 10.85
N TYR A 23 9.47 -10.00 10.47
CA TYR A 23 8.90 -8.89 11.22
C TYR A 23 7.65 -9.29 12.03
N GLY A 24 7.28 -10.57 12.02
CA GLY A 24 6.05 -11.05 12.65
C GLY A 24 4.77 -10.64 11.93
N ASP A 25 4.87 -10.19 10.67
CA ASP A 25 3.77 -9.65 9.87
C ASP A 25 3.24 -10.64 8.81
N ALA A 26 3.44 -11.94 9.02
CA ALA A 26 2.96 -12.96 8.09
C ALA A 26 1.45 -12.81 7.85
N GLY A 27 1.05 -12.69 6.58
CA GLY A 27 -0.35 -12.47 6.18
C GLY A 27 -0.82 -11.01 6.22
N ALA A 28 0.03 -10.04 6.57
CA ALA A 28 -0.34 -8.62 6.52
C ALA A 28 -0.67 -8.18 5.09
N ASN A 29 -1.84 -7.55 4.90
CA ASN A 29 -2.24 -6.93 3.65
C ASN A 29 -3.23 -5.79 3.91
N THR A 30 -2.73 -4.57 4.05
CA THR A 30 -3.54 -3.40 4.44
C THR A 30 -4.66 -3.15 3.44
N LEU A 31 -4.36 -3.07 2.13
CA LEU A 31 -5.39 -2.86 1.11
C LEU A 31 -6.48 -3.94 1.12
N ALA A 32 -6.10 -5.22 1.18
CA ALA A 32 -7.08 -6.32 1.16
C ALA A 32 -7.96 -6.34 2.40
N HIS A 33 -7.38 -6.22 3.60
CA HIS A 33 -8.16 -6.20 4.84
C HIS A 33 -9.05 -4.97 4.95
N ILE A 34 -8.62 -3.80 4.42
CA ILE A 34 -9.50 -2.64 4.29
C ILE A 34 -10.65 -2.98 3.34
N ALA A 35 -10.36 -3.48 2.14
CA ALA A 35 -11.39 -3.79 1.14
C ALA A 35 -12.43 -4.80 1.67
N GLU A 36 -11.99 -5.82 2.41
CA GLU A 36 -12.83 -6.79 3.10
C GLU A 36 -13.70 -6.11 4.18
N ALA A 37 -13.10 -5.34 5.08
CA ALA A 37 -13.84 -4.60 6.11
C ALA A 37 -14.88 -3.63 5.52
N CYS A 38 -14.59 -3.04 4.35
CA CYS A 38 -15.54 -2.25 3.60
C CYS A 38 -16.72 -3.08 3.09
N ALA A 39 -16.43 -4.21 2.43
CA ALA A 39 -17.46 -5.05 1.83
C ALA A 39 -18.40 -5.64 2.90
N GLU A 40 -17.88 -5.90 4.09
CA GLU A 40 -18.65 -6.39 5.25
C GLU A 40 -19.40 -5.27 6.00
N GLY A 41 -19.28 -4.01 5.56
CA GLY A 41 -19.90 -2.85 6.21
C GLY A 41 -19.28 -2.47 7.56
N ARG A 42 -18.21 -3.14 8.00
CA ARG A 42 -17.49 -2.82 9.26
C ARG A 42 -16.85 -1.44 9.26
N ALA A 43 -16.62 -0.89 8.07
CA ALA A 43 -16.03 0.43 7.88
C ALA A 43 -17.05 1.50 7.44
N ASP A 44 -18.35 1.19 7.49
CA ASP A 44 -19.42 2.14 7.16
C ASP A 44 -19.53 3.21 8.25
N ARG A 45 -19.69 4.46 7.80
CA ARG A 45 -19.77 5.64 8.66
C ARG A 45 -20.78 6.60 8.06
N ASP A 46 -21.85 6.87 8.81
CA ASP A 46 -22.94 7.74 8.37
C ASP A 46 -22.41 9.10 7.91
N GLY A 47 -22.91 9.58 6.77
CA GLY A 47 -22.47 10.81 6.12
C GLY A 47 -21.04 10.82 5.56
N LEU A 48 -20.25 9.74 5.69
CA LEU A 48 -18.87 9.67 5.21
C LEU A 48 -18.68 8.61 4.12
N ARG A 49 -19.09 7.35 4.38
CA ARG A 49 -18.97 6.25 3.42
C ARG A 49 -19.85 5.06 3.80
N GLN A 50 -20.19 4.26 2.80
CA GLN A 50 -20.92 3.00 2.97
C GLN A 50 -20.57 2.00 1.86
N GLY A 51 -20.66 0.71 2.18
CA GLY A 51 -20.45 -0.37 1.24
C GLY A 51 -18.98 -0.62 0.87
N PRO A 52 -18.72 -1.34 -0.24
CA PRO A 52 -17.38 -1.74 -0.65
C PRO A 52 -16.41 -0.57 -0.86
N LEU A 53 -15.11 -0.84 -0.77
CA LEU A 53 -14.07 0.17 -0.97
C LEU A 53 -14.17 0.74 -2.39
N PHE A 54 -14.53 2.02 -2.48
CA PHE A 54 -14.73 2.69 -3.77
C PHE A 54 -13.69 3.79 -3.99
N VAL A 55 -12.66 3.48 -4.79
CA VAL A 55 -11.54 4.39 -5.10
C VAL A 55 -11.26 4.44 -6.61
N PRO A 56 -12.24 4.88 -7.43
CA PRO A 56 -12.18 4.76 -8.90
C PRO A 56 -10.99 5.49 -9.53
N HIS A 57 -10.55 6.61 -8.96
CA HIS A 57 -9.38 7.32 -9.48
C HIS A 57 -8.08 6.55 -9.24
N MET A 58 -7.85 6.01 -8.06
CA MET A 58 -6.67 5.18 -7.77
C MET A 58 -6.70 3.86 -8.56
N ALA A 59 -7.89 3.29 -8.74
CA ALA A 59 -8.10 2.16 -9.63
C ALA A 59 -7.68 2.47 -11.07
N SER A 60 -8.11 3.61 -11.62
CA SER A 60 -7.74 4.04 -12.98
C SER A 60 -6.24 4.32 -13.15
N LEU A 61 -5.54 4.64 -12.05
CA LEU A 61 -4.07 4.79 -12.01
C LEU A 61 -3.33 3.45 -11.85
N GLY A 62 -4.04 2.34 -11.62
CA GLY A 62 -3.46 1.00 -11.57
C GLY A 62 -3.26 0.41 -10.17
N LEU A 63 -3.93 0.91 -9.13
CA LEU A 63 -3.83 0.37 -7.76
C LEU A 63 -4.08 -1.16 -7.72
N GLY A 64 -5.14 -1.64 -8.38
CA GLY A 64 -5.44 -3.07 -8.44
C GLY A 64 -4.35 -3.89 -9.14
N LYS A 65 -3.70 -3.33 -10.17
CA LYS A 65 -2.60 -3.98 -10.89
C LYS A 65 -1.30 -3.98 -10.09
N ALA A 66 -1.03 -2.93 -9.33
CA ALA A 66 0.08 -2.91 -8.38
C ALA A 66 -0.09 -3.99 -7.30
N ALA A 67 -1.31 -4.11 -6.73
CA ALA A 67 -1.61 -5.14 -5.74
C ALA A 67 -1.51 -6.57 -6.32
N GLU A 68 -2.00 -6.77 -7.54
CA GLU A 68 -1.84 -8.03 -8.29
C GLU A 68 -0.36 -8.37 -8.50
N THR A 69 0.48 -7.37 -8.80
CA THR A 69 1.93 -7.56 -8.92
C THR A 69 2.58 -7.94 -7.58
N ALA A 70 2.15 -7.31 -6.48
CA ALA A 70 2.70 -7.55 -5.15
C ALA A 70 2.31 -8.92 -4.57
N THR A 71 1.11 -9.40 -4.87
CA THR A 71 0.51 -10.57 -4.18
C THR A 71 0.22 -11.77 -5.06
N GLY A 72 0.17 -11.57 -6.39
CA GLY A 72 -0.37 -12.55 -7.34
C GLY A 72 -1.90 -12.73 -7.25
N LEU A 73 -2.59 -11.99 -6.38
CA LEU A 73 -4.04 -12.07 -6.22
C LEU A 73 -4.75 -11.03 -7.08
N GLY A 74 -5.75 -11.46 -7.84
CA GLY A 74 -6.51 -10.57 -8.71
C GLY A 74 -7.38 -9.59 -7.93
N PHE A 75 -7.09 -8.29 -8.03
CA PHE A 75 -7.92 -7.22 -7.50
C PHE A 75 -8.91 -6.69 -8.56
N THR A 76 -9.92 -7.50 -8.90
CA THR A 76 -10.90 -7.20 -9.96
C THR A 76 -12.04 -6.27 -9.49
N HIS A 77 -12.22 -6.10 -8.18
CA HIS A 77 -13.32 -5.34 -7.58
C HIS A 77 -13.30 -3.83 -7.88
N PHE A 78 -12.23 -3.33 -8.49
CA PHE A 78 -12.12 -1.90 -8.81
C PHE A 78 -12.81 -1.49 -10.11
N GLY A 79 -13.21 -2.42 -10.98
CA GLY A 79 -14.16 -2.19 -12.08
C GLY A 79 -13.86 -1.02 -13.04
N THR A 80 -12.63 -0.52 -13.09
CA THR A 80 -12.27 0.73 -13.77
C THR A 80 -11.17 0.49 -14.80
N ASN A 81 -11.33 1.04 -16.00
CA ASN A 81 -10.31 0.99 -17.04
C ASN A 81 -9.08 1.82 -16.62
N LEU A 82 -7.89 1.31 -16.93
CA LEU A 82 -6.65 2.05 -16.72
C LEU A 82 -6.62 3.29 -17.62
N LEU A 83 -6.06 4.39 -17.11
CA LEU A 83 -5.73 5.54 -17.94
C LEU A 83 -4.60 5.16 -18.91
N ALA A 84 -4.71 5.61 -20.17
CA ALA A 84 -3.79 5.20 -21.25
C ALA A 84 -2.30 5.44 -20.96
N ASN A 85 -1.97 6.42 -20.10
CA ASN A 85 -0.60 6.80 -19.75
C ASN A 85 -0.27 6.55 -18.26
N ALA A 86 -1.06 5.72 -17.56
CA ALA A 86 -0.75 5.33 -16.19
C ALA A 86 0.36 4.26 -16.17
N PHE A 87 1.31 4.41 -15.26
CA PHE A 87 2.30 3.40 -14.93
C PHE A 87 2.02 2.91 -13.51
N HIS A 88 2.14 1.60 -13.30
CA HIS A 88 1.92 0.96 -12.01
C HIS A 88 3.00 -0.09 -11.75
N GLY A 89 3.25 -0.35 -10.48
CA GLY A 89 4.20 -1.36 -10.02
C GLY A 89 4.10 -1.54 -8.52
N ALA A 90 4.83 -2.52 -8.01
CA ALA A 90 5.03 -2.72 -6.58
C ALA A 90 6.52 -2.56 -6.27
N ALA A 91 6.83 -2.02 -5.09
CA ALA A 91 8.18 -1.91 -4.58
C ALA A 91 8.32 -2.78 -3.33
N GLN A 92 9.51 -3.35 -3.15
CA GLN A 92 9.88 -4.10 -1.95
C GLN A 92 10.94 -3.28 -1.23
N GLU A 93 10.65 -2.95 0.04
CA GLU A 93 11.60 -2.24 0.89
C GLU A 93 12.85 -3.10 1.08
N ILE A 94 14.02 -2.45 1.01
CA ILE A 94 15.31 -3.10 1.27
C ILE A 94 15.92 -2.67 2.60
N SER A 95 15.43 -1.57 3.20
CA SER A 95 15.81 -1.15 4.54
C SER A 95 15.52 -2.23 5.59
N SER A 96 16.27 -2.20 6.68
CA SER A 96 16.18 -3.20 7.77
C SER A 96 15.02 -2.93 8.74
N GLY A 97 14.43 -1.74 8.68
CA GLY A 97 13.29 -1.35 9.49
C GLY A 97 12.03 -1.12 8.64
N LYS A 98 10.87 -1.19 9.29
CA LYS A 98 9.54 -0.88 8.72
C LYS A 98 8.95 0.43 9.27
N ASP A 99 9.79 1.26 9.88
CA ASP A 99 9.43 2.54 10.49
C ASP A 99 9.34 3.66 9.43
N THR A 100 8.57 4.71 9.75
CA THR A 100 8.33 5.84 8.85
C THR A 100 9.64 6.50 8.36
N PRO A 101 10.65 6.78 9.21
CA PRO A 101 11.93 7.31 8.75
C PRO A 101 12.65 6.42 7.74
N SER A 102 12.77 5.11 7.98
CA SER A 102 13.42 4.15 7.07
C SER A 102 12.83 4.21 5.66
N GLY A 103 11.50 4.07 5.55
CA GLY A 103 10.82 4.07 4.26
C GLY A 103 10.93 5.42 3.53
N HIS A 104 10.83 6.55 4.24
CA HIS A 104 10.97 7.87 3.62
C HIS A 104 12.41 8.15 3.14
N TRP A 105 13.41 7.69 3.88
CA TRP A 105 14.82 7.81 3.47
C TRP A 105 15.10 6.94 2.24
N GLU A 106 14.56 5.72 2.20
CA GLU A 106 14.71 4.84 1.04
C GLU A 106 14.06 5.40 -0.23
N ILE A 107 12.86 5.98 -0.13
CA ILE A 107 12.21 6.69 -1.25
C ILE A 107 13.09 7.82 -1.78
N ALA A 108 13.85 8.49 -0.92
CA ALA A 108 14.80 9.53 -1.27
C ALA A 108 16.17 9.00 -1.77
N GLY A 109 16.35 7.67 -1.87
CA GLY A 109 17.58 7.04 -2.35
C GLY A 109 18.60 6.68 -1.26
N LEU A 110 18.18 6.66 0.01
CA LEU A 110 19.03 6.38 1.17
C LEU A 110 18.50 5.17 1.96
N PRO A 111 18.80 3.93 1.54
CA PRO A 111 18.34 2.74 2.27
C PRO A 111 18.97 2.66 3.66
N VAL A 112 18.14 2.44 4.68
CA VAL A 112 18.54 2.35 6.09
C VAL A 112 18.84 0.90 6.42
N ARG A 113 20.14 0.56 6.51
CA ARG A 113 20.63 -0.81 6.78
C ARG A 113 21.10 -0.99 8.23
N PHE A 114 20.58 -0.18 9.14
CA PHE A 114 20.89 -0.19 10.57
C PHE A 114 19.60 -0.12 11.37
N ASP A 115 19.63 -0.59 12.61
CA ASP A 115 18.47 -0.57 13.49
C ASP A 115 18.34 0.77 14.21
N TRP A 116 17.11 1.28 14.30
CA TRP A 116 16.78 2.41 15.16
C TRP A 116 16.71 1.98 16.63
N GLY A 117 16.98 2.93 17.53
CA GLY A 117 16.64 2.77 18.94
C GLY A 117 15.13 2.92 19.14
N TYR A 118 14.49 1.92 19.75
CA TYR A 118 13.08 1.97 20.14
C TYR A 118 12.96 2.09 21.67
N PHE A 119 11.92 2.80 22.13
CA PHE A 119 11.57 2.93 23.55
C PHE A 119 10.19 2.31 23.77
N PRO A 120 10.12 0.98 23.96
CA PRO A 120 8.84 0.27 24.11
C PRO A 120 8.19 0.45 25.50
N ASP A 121 8.94 0.95 26.49
CA ASP A 121 8.52 1.15 27.89
C ASP A 121 8.61 2.62 28.32
#